data_AF-A0A349ZVT0-F1
#
_entry.id   AF-A0A349ZVT0-F1
#
_cell.length_a   1.000
_cell.length_b   1.000
_cell.length_c   1.000
_cell.angle_alpha   90.00
_cell.angle_beta   90.00
_cell.angle_gamma   90.00
#
_symmetry.space_group_name_H-M   'P 1'
#
loop_
_entity.id
_entity.type
_entity.pdbx_description
1 polymer ?
#
loop_
_entity_poly.entity_id
_entity_poly.type
_entity_poly.pdbx_seq_one_letter_code
_entity_poly.pdbx_strand_id
1 'polypeptide(L)'
;MINWQEDSNLDFKSLKKAMGQKSDVESLAETCVCFANAQGGKLIIGIENKESEPPVNQKINIEEMNKVISRLRSLTDGVGLVNPEIIKHNNGGEYFIINILPSSRVIAT
;
A
#
# COMPACT_ATOMS: atom_id res chain seq x y z
N MET A 1 -16.65 6.12 13.92
CA MET A 1 -16.29 7.05 12.82
C MET A 1 -14.81 6.82 12.55
N ILE A 2 -14.43 6.44 11.32
CA ILE A 2 -13.02 6.25 10.97
C ILE A 2 -12.50 7.63 10.55
N ASN A 3 -11.65 8.21 11.39
CA ASN A 3 -11.04 9.51 11.18
C ASN A 3 -9.83 9.33 10.26
N TRP A 4 -10.00 9.55 8.95
CA TRP A 4 -8.92 9.44 7.95
C TRP A 4 -7.98 10.67 7.92
N GLN A 5 -8.10 11.55 8.91
CA GLN A 5 -7.30 12.76 9.01
C GLN A 5 -6.05 12.47 9.86
N GLU A 6 -4.88 12.63 9.23
CA GLU A 6 -3.62 13.05 9.86
C GLU A 6 -2.66 11.98 10.41
N ASP A 7 -2.82 10.70 10.12
CA ASP A 7 -1.68 9.79 10.29
C ASP A 7 -0.67 10.05 9.16
N SER A 8 0.42 10.76 9.46
CA SER A 8 1.54 10.99 8.52
C SER A 8 2.16 9.69 7.98
N ASN A 9 1.78 8.54 8.56
CA ASN A 9 2.24 7.22 8.19
C ASN A 9 1.22 6.45 7.32
N LEU A 10 0.15 7.09 6.84
CA LEU A 10 -0.81 6.52 5.88
C LEU A 10 -0.59 7.12 4.49
N ASP A 11 -0.51 6.27 3.47
CA ASP A 11 -0.49 6.72 2.08
C ASP A 11 -1.56 6.01 1.25
N PHE A 12 -2.30 6.79 0.47
CA PHE A 12 -3.37 6.30 -0.41
C PHE A 12 -2.92 6.33 -1.85
N LYS A 13 -3.01 5.19 -2.53
CA LYS A 13 -2.67 5.05 -3.95
C LYS A 13 -3.77 4.31 -4.68
N SER A 14 -4.05 4.74 -5.89
CA SER A 14 -5.00 4.09 -6.79
C SER A 14 -4.52 2.69 -7.18
N LEU A 15 -5.43 1.72 -7.32
CA LEU A 15 -5.06 0.37 -7.77
C LEU A 15 -4.37 0.38 -9.12
N LYS A 16 -4.75 1.31 -10.02
CA LYS A 16 -4.14 1.47 -11.35
C LYS A 16 -2.61 1.64 -11.30
N LYS A 17 -2.08 2.22 -10.21
CA LYS A 17 -0.63 2.35 -9.99
C LYS A 17 0.00 1.03 -9.55
N ALA A 18 -0.71 0.20 -8.80
CA ALA A 18 -0.20 -1.09 -8.37
C ALA A 18 -0.37 -2.19 -9.43
N MET A 19 -1.48 -2.15 -10.19
CA MET A 19 -1.93 -3.22 -11.06
C MET A 19 -2.51 -2.63 -12.34
N GLY A 20 -1.87 -2.87 -13.48
CA GLY A 20 -2.32 -2.39 -14.79
C GLY A 20 -1.18 -2.19 -15.79
N GLN A 21 -1.53 -1.78 -17.01
CA GLN A 21 -0.55 -1.55 -18.09
C GLN A 21 0.36 -0.33 -17.84
N LYS A 22 -0.07 0.59 -16.97
CA LYS A 22 0.71 1.75 -16.47
C LYS A 22 1.02 1.61 -14.97
N SER A 23 1.17 0.39 -14.47
CA SER A 23 1.52 0.16 -13.07
C SER A 23 2.89 0.74 -12.77
N ASP A 24 2.96 1.63 -11.79
CA ASP A 24 4.17 2.27 -11.29
C ASP A 24 4.48 1.71 -9.90
N VAL A 25 4.84 0.43 -9.88
CA VAL A 25 5.14 -0.29 -8.64
C VAL A 25 6.45 0.20 -8.03
N GLU A 26 7.33 0.80 -8.83
CA GLU A 26 8.57 1.45 -8.40
C GLU A 26 8.28 2.64 -7.48
N SER A 27 7.36 3.55 -7.85
CA SER A 27 6.94 4.64 -6.95
C SER A 27 6.31 4.12 -5.64
N LEU A 28 5.58 2.99 -5.70
CA LEU A 28 5.02 2.36 -4.50
C LEU A 28 6.12 1.78 -3.61
N ALA A 29 7.11 1.13 -4.21
CA ALA A 29 8.28 0.59 -3.51
C ALA A 29 9.09 1.70 -2.84
N GLU A 30 9.32 2.82 -3.53
CA GLU A 30 9.99 3.99 -2.95
C GLU A 30 9.23 4.53 -1.72
N THR A 31 7.90 4.59 -1.81
CA THR A 31 7.04 4.99 -0.69
C THR A 31 7.16 4.00 0.48
N CYS A 32 7.15 2.69 0.21
CA CYS A 32 7.35 1.65 1.22
C CYS A 32 8.72 1.78 1.91
N VAL A 33 9.79 2.03 1.15
CA VAL A 33 11.14 2.24 1.69
C VAL A 33 11.19 3.50 2.53
N CYS A 34 10.52 4.58 2.12
CA CYS A 34 10.43 5.82 2.89
C CYS A 34 9.77 5.56 4.26
N PHE A 35 8.63 4.87 4.29
CA PHE A 35 7.96 4.49 5.54
C PHE A 35 8.82 3.58 6.41
N ALA A 36 9.47 2.58 5.80
CA ALA A 36 10.33 1.67 6.53
C ALA A 36 11.56 2.38 7.14
N ASN A 37 12.16 3.35 6.43
CA ASN A 37 13.25 4.16 6.97
C ASN A 37 12.81 5.16 8.06
N ALA A 38 11.53 5.53 8.06
CA ALA A 38 10.94 6.36 9.09
C ALA A 38 10.57 5.52 10.33
N GLN A 39 9.27 5.31 10.56
CA GLN A 39 8.74 4.64 11.75
C GLN A 39 7.92 3.40 11.40
N GLY A 40 7.93 3.01 10.12
CA GLY A 40 6.88 2.19 9.52
C GLY A 40 5.68 3.03 9.08
N GLY A 41 4.67 2.36 8.53
CA GLY A 41 3.46 3.00 8.06
C GLY A 41 2.46 2.01 7.50
N LYS A 42 1.44 2.53 6.81
CA LYS A 42 0.43 1.72 6.13
C LYS A 42 0.18 2.28 4.75
N LEU A 43 0.21 1.40 3.77
CA LEU A 43 -0.04 1.72 2.37
C LEU A 43 -1.41 1.18 1.98
N ILE A 44 -2.31 2.08 1.61
CA ILE A 44 -3.65 1.76 1.13
C ILE A 44 -3.62 1.78 -0.39
N ILE A 45 -3.83 0.62 -1.01
CA ILE A 45 -3.91 0.45 -2.45
C ILE A 45 -5.36 0.23 -2.85
N GLY A 46 -5.86 1.06 -3.76
CA GLY A 46 -7.21 0.97 -4.31
C GLY A 46 -8.10 2.17 -4.03
N ILE A 47 -7.63 3.13 -3.26
CA ILE A 47 -8.31 4.40 -2.98
C ILE A 47 -7.54 5.53 -3.66
N GLU A 48 -8.23 6.34 -4.47
CA GLU A 48 -7.63 7.51 -5.10
C GLU A 48 -7.36 8.58 -4.04
N ASN A 49 -6.12 9.06 -3.93
CA ASN A 49 -5.72 10.04 -2.92
C ASN A 49 -6.61 11.30 -3.09
N LYS A 50 -7.46 11.58 -2.08
CA LYS A 50 -8.55 12.58 -1.98
C LYS A 50 -9.97 12.11 -2.28
N GLU A 51 -10.17 10.97 -2.92
CA GLU A 51 -11.49 10.36 -3.04
C GLU A 51 -11.67 9.36 -1.90
N SER A 52 -12.71 9.53 -1.10
CA SER A 52 -13.01 8.62 0.01
C SER A 52 -13.56 7.26 -0.45
N GLU A 53 -13.55 6.99 -1.77
CA GLU A 53 -14.23 5.85 -2.36
C GLU A 53 -13.32 5.15 -3.40
N PRO A 54 -13.19 3.82 -3.36
CA PRO A 54 -12.54 3.07 -4.43
C PRO A 54 -13.46 3.03 -5.67
N PRO A 55 -12.89 2.77 -6.86
CA PRO A 55 -13.68 2.70 -8.08
C PRO A 55 -14.71 1.57 -8.04
N VAL A 56 -15.94 1.88 -8.47
CA VAL A 56 -17.20 1.12 -8.27
C VAL A 56 -17.20 -0.33 -8.80
N ASN A 57 -16.17 -0.74 -9.52
CA ASN A 57 -16.07 -2.05 -10.16
C ASN A 57 -14.70 -2.73 -9.95
N GLN A 58 -13.93 -2.23 -8.99
CA GLN A 58 -12.61 -2.73 -8.66
C GLN A 58 -12.72 -3.99 -7.83
N LYS A 59 -12.27 -5.11 -8.39
CA LYS A 59 -12.12 -6.36 -7.66
C LYS A 59 -10.67 -6.71 -7.46
N ILE A 60 -10.32 -7.14 -6.25
CA ILE A 60 -8.95 -7.47 -5.89
C ILE A 60 -8.93 -8.91 -5.39
N ASN A 61 -8.32 -9.79 -6.18
CA ASN A 61 -8.11 -11.16 -5.75
C ASN A 61 -6.90 -11.25 -4.81
N ILE A 62 -6.94 -12.21 -3.89
CA ILE A 62 -5.81 -12.53 -3.01
C ILE A 62 -4.55 -12.84 -3.82
N GLU A 63 -4.67 -13.53 -4.97
CA GLU A 63 -3.54 -13.79 -5.87
C GLU A 63 -2.91 -12.51 -6.42
N GLU A 64 -3.75 -11.56 -6.84
CA GLU A 64 -3.34 -10.26 -7.37
C GLU A 64 -2.63 -9.42 -6.30
N MET A 65 -3.20 -9.39 -5.09
CA MET A 65 -2.57 -8.79 -3.91
C MET A 65 -1.20 -9.42 -3.61
N ASN A 66 -1.10 -10.75 -3.60
CA ASN A 66 0.16 -11.46 -3.37
C ASN A 66 1.21 -11.13 -4.44
N LYS A 67 0.83 -11.01 -5.72
CA LYS A 67 1.74 -10.57 -6.78
C LYS A 67 2.29 -9.18 -6.52
N VAL A 68 1.44 -8.22 -6.13
CA VAL A 68 1.87 -6.85 -5.80
C VAL A 68 2.83 -6.87 -4.62
N ILE A 69 2.50 -7.59 -3.55
CA ILE A 69 3.37 -7.69 -2.36
C ILE A 69 4.69 -8.34 -2.71
N SER A 70 4.69 -9.42 -3.49
CA SER A 70 5.91 -10.07 -3.94
C SER A 70 6.76 -9.13 -4.78
N ARG A 71 6.14 -8.35 -5.68
CA ARG A 71 6.83 -7.35 -6.51
C ARG A 71 7.42 -6.24 -5.66
N LEU A 72 6.65 -5.70 -4.71
CA LEU A 72 7.12 -4.69 -3.76
C LEU A 72 8.31 -5.23 -2.96
N ARG A 73 8.20 -6.43 -2.38
CA ARG A 73 9.31 -7.08 -1.66
C ARG A 73 10.57 -7.25 -2.50
N SER A 74 10.44 -7.53 -3.79
CA SER A 74 11.60 -7.62 -4.69
C SER A 74 12.21 -6.27 -5.03
N LEU A 75 11.42 -5.18 -5.01
CA LEU A 75 11.90 -3.82 -5.25
C LEU A 75 12.44 -3.14 -3.99
N THR A 76 11.97 -3.55 -2.82
CA THR A 76 12.32 -2.98 -1.53
C THR A 76 13.25 -3.91 -0.75
N ASP A 77 14.52 -3.56 -0.64
CA ASP A 77 15.48 -4.36 0.13
C ASP A 77 15.23 -4.21 1.64
N GLY A 78 14.80 -5.30 2.29
CA GLY A 78 14.63 -5.33 3.75
C GLY A 78 13.40 -4.60 4.30
N VAL A 79 12.37 -4.34 3.50
CA VAL A 79 11.11 -3.75 3.98
C VAL A 79 10.13 -4.82 4.46
N GLY A 80 9.67 -4.70 5.71
CA GLY A 80 8.74 -5.64 6.33
C GLY A 80 7.29 -5.35 5.95
N LEU A 81 6.82 -5.86 4.81
CA LEU A 81 5.40 -5.77 4.41
C LEU A 81 4.58 -6.87 5.09
N VAL A 82 3.68 -6.50 6.00
CA VAL A 82 2.88 -7.43 6.82
C VAL A 82 1.39 -7.08 6.80
N ASN A 83 0.56 -8.05 7.22
CA ASN A 83 -0.89 -7.90 7.38
C ASN A 83 -1.59 -7.24 6.19
N PRO A 84 -1.48 -7.81 4.97
CA PRO A 84 -2.25 -7.33 3.85
C PRO A 84 -3.72 -7.73 4.01
N GLU A 85 -4.60 -6.74 4.04
CA GLU A 85 -6.04 -6.95 4.27
C GLU A 85 -6.85 -6.33 3.13
N ILE A 86 -7.75 -7.11 2.52
CA ILE A 86 -8.67 -6.64 1.49
C ILE A 86 -9.95 -6.18 2.16
N ILE A 87 -10.33 -4.93 1.92
CA ILE A 87 -11.52 -4.29 2.45
C ILE A 87 -12.42 -3.88 1.29
N LYS A 88 -13.71 -4.21 1.43
CA LYS A 88 -14.73 -3.81 0.46
C LYS A 88 -15.41 -2.53 0.93
N HIS A 89 -15.40 -1.51 0.07
CA HIS A 89 -16.10 -0.27 0.34
C HIS A 89 -17.60 -0.38 0.00
N ASN A 90 -18.42 0.49 0.59
CA ASN A 90 -19.87 0.51 0.39
C ASN A 90 -20.27 0.81 -1.07
N ASN A 91 -19.37 1.44 -1.82
CA ASN A 91 -19.51 1.72 -3.25
C ASN A 91 -19.32 0.45 -4.13
N GLY A 92 -19.04 -0.71 -3.54
CA GLY A 92 -18.85 -1.97 -4.28
C GLY A 92 -17.42 -2.24 -4.75
N GLY A 93 -16.54 -1.24 -4.73
CA GLY A 93 -15.10 -1.40 -4.99
C GLY A 93 -14.35 -2.01 -3.81
N GLU A 94 -13.33 -2.80 -4.12
CA GLU A 94 -12.41 -3.43 -3.16
C GLU A 94 -11.08 -2.69 -3.16
N TYR A 95 -10.47 -2.53 -1.99
CA TYR A 95 -9.13 -1.98 -1.80
C TYR A 95 -8.39 -2.87 -0.80
N PHE A 96 -7.07 -2.74 -0.71
CA PHE A 96 -6.32 -3.45 0.32
C PHE A 96 -5.34 -2.53 1.02
N ILE A 97 -5.04 -2.88 2.26
CA ILE A 97 -4.11 -2.14 3.10
C ILE A 97 -2.94 -3.06 3.42
N ILE A 98 -1.72 -2.54 3.31
CA ILE A 98 -0.49 -3.23 3.70
C ILE A 98 0.14 -2.47 4.85
N ASN A 99 0.56 -3.18 5.91
CA ASN A 99 1.33 -2.58 6.99
C ASN A 99 2.83 -2.71 6.67
N ILE A 100 3.55 -1.61 6.81
CA ILE A 100 4.98 -1.50 6.57
C ILE A 100 5.66 -1.38 7.93
N LEU A 101 6.49 -2.35 8.27
CA LEU A 101 7.30 -2.32 9.47
C LEU A 101 8.51 -1.39 9.28
N PRO A 102 8.97 -0.68 10.33
CA PRO A 102 10.22 0.05 10.29
C PRO A 102 11.37 -0.92 10.02
N SER A 103 12.24 -0.56 9.07
CA SER A 103 13.48 -1.27 8.82
C SER A 103 14.45 -0.91 9.95
N SER A 104 14.92 -1.91 10.68
CA SER A 104 15.99 -1.76 11.66
C SER A 104 17.32 -1.57 10.94
N ARG A 105 17.51 -0.40 10.29
CA ARG A 105 18.82 0.00 9.82
C ARG A 105 19.67 0.25 11.05
N VAL A 106 20.52 -0.72 11.38
CA VAL A 106 21.62 -0.49 12.30
C VAL A 106 22.49 0.58 11.65
N ILE A 107 22.40 1.80 12.16
CA ILE A 107 23.45 2.80 11.97
C ILE A 107 24.72 2.20 12.54
N ALA A 108 25.55 1.62 11.65
CA ALA A 108 26.93 1.31 11.99
C ALA A 108 27.65 2.66 12.10
N THR A 109 28.07 3.01 13.32
CA THR A 109 28.77 4.24 13.64
C THR A 109 30.24 4.20 13.24
#